data_AF-W1YM36-F1
#
_entry.id   AF-W1YM36-F1
#
_cell.length_a   1.000
_cell.length_b   1.000
_cell.length_c   1.000
_cell.angle_alpha   90.00
_cell.angle_beta   90.00
_cell.angle_gamma   90.00
#
_symmetry.space_group_name_H-M   'P 1'
#
loop_
_entity.id
_entity.type
_entity.pdbx_description
1 polymer ?
#
loop_
_entity_poly.entity_id
_entity_poly.type
_entity_poly.pdbx_seq_one_letter_code
_entity_poly.pdbx_strand_id
1 'polypeptide(L)'
;MSDIMYPVSFGNLMNHIMTEYKMYNRIYNVNKIHRTNHDQRLSIFGKSIENPVGPAAGPNTQLAQNIVASYVAGARCIELKTVQIMYGEELGIP
;
A
#
# COMPACT_ATOMS: atom_id res chain seq x y z
N MET A 1 -7.77 12.95 13.65
CA MET A 1 -6.44 12.50 13.19
C MET A 1 -5.45 13.50 13.75
N SER A 2 -4.34 13.09 14.35
CA SER A 2 -3.33 14.06 14.80
C SER A 2 -2.65 14.68 13.59
N ASP A 3 -2.26 15.95 13.69
CA ASP A 3 -1.48 16.65 12.66
C ASP A 3 -0.04 16.10 12.54
N ILE A 4 0.39 15.32 13.55
CA ILE A 4 1.70 14.69 13.60
C ILE A 4 1.55 13.21 13.27
N MET A 5 2.27 12.77 12.23
CA MET A 5 2.38 11.36 11.88
C MET A 5 3.56 10.71 12.59
N TYR A 6 3.27 9.68 13.38
CA TYR A 6 4.30 8.84 13.98
C TYR A 6 4.54 7.62 13.10
N PRO A 7 5.75 7.46 12.52
CA PRO A 7 6.04 6.31 11.68
C PRO A 7 6.10 5.04 12.54
N VAL A 8 5.51 3.96 12.05
CA VAL A 8 5.71 2.62 12.61
C VAL A 8 7.05 2.11 12.08
N SER A 9 7.90 1.58 12.97
CA SER A 9 9.18 1.01 12.55
C SER A 9 8.96 -0.16 11.58
N PHE A 10 9.88 -0.33 10.64
CA PHE A 10 9.84 -1.45 9.71
C PHE A 10 9.77 -2.81 10.42
N GLY A 11 10.55 -2.99 11.50
CA GLY A 11 10.54 -4.21 12.31
C GLY A 11 9.16 -4.50 12.89
N ASN A 12 8.46 -3.49 13.41
CA ASN A 12 7.11 -3.66 13.94
C ASN A 12 6.10 -4.00 12.83
N LEU A 13 6.20 -3.36 11.65
CA LEU A 13 5.35 -3.69 10.50
C LEU A 13 5.55 -5.16 10.07
N MET A 14 6.80 -5.60 9.93
CA MET A 14 7.11 -6.97 9.51
C MET A 14 6.68 -8.01 10.55
N ASN A 15 6.95 -7.75 11.83
CA ASN A 15 6.52 -8.63 12.91
C ASN A 15 5.00 -8.80 12.93
N HIS A 16 4.25 -7.71 12.71
CA HIS A 16 2.80 -7.78 12.62
C HIS A 16 2.34 -8.62 11.44
N ILE A 17 2.84 -8.34 10.22
CA ILE A 17 2.49 -9.08 9.00
C ILE A 17 2.72 -10.58 9.18
N MET A 18 3.91 -10.97 9.67
CA MET A 18 4.29 -12.38 9.83
C MET A 18 3.47 -13.07 10.92
N THR A 19 3.22 -12.38 12.03
CA THR A 19 2.43 -12.92 13.15
C THR A 19 0.98 -13.14 12.74
N GLU A 20 0.36 -12.14 12.11
CA GLU A 20 -1.04 -12.24 11.65
C GLU A 20 -1.20 -13.33 10.59
N TYR A 21 -0.27 -13.42 9.64
CA TYR A 21 -0.29 -14.47 8.62
C TYR A 21 -0.16 -15.86 9.24
N LYS A 22 0.75 -16.04 10.20
CA LYS A 22 0.93 -17.34 10.89
C LYS A 22 -0.31 -17.74 11.70
N MET A 23 -0.96 -16.81 12.37
CA MET A 23 -2.08 -17.10 13.26
C MET A 23 -3.42 -17.24 12.54
N TYR A 24 -3.64 -16.44 11.49
CA TYR A 24 -4.95 -16.25 10.90
C TYR A 24 -4.98 -16.40 9.37
N ASN A 25 -3.83 -16.66 8.74
CA ASN A 25 -3.68 -16.76 7.28
C ASN A 25 -4.23 -15.53 6.53
N ARG A 26 -4.00 -14.34 7.10
CA ARG A 26 -4.39 -13.05 6.53
C ARG A 26 -3.32 -12.00 6.82
N ILE A 27 -3.34 -10.89 6.08
CA ILE A 27 -2.43 -9.76 6.29
C ILE A 27 -3.25 -8.48 6.30
N TYR A 28 -3.16 -7.68 7.36
CA TYR A 28 -3.96 -6.47 7.62
C TYR A 28 -5.45 -6.69 7.33
N ASN A 29 -6.03 -7.76 7.89
CA ASN A 29 -7.42 -8.19 7.69
C ASN A 29 -7.83 -8.61 6.26
N VAL A 30 -6.89 -8.71 5.31
CA VAL A 30 -7.17 -9.26 3.97
C VAL A 30 -7.07 -10.79 4.02
N ASN A 31 -8.23 -11.45 4.14
CA ASN A 31 -8.30 -12.92 4.25
C ASN A 31 -8.08 -13.64 2.92
N LYS A 32 -8.50 -13.04 1.79
CA LYS A 32 -8.38 -13.62 0.46
C LYS A 32 -7.13 -13.10 -0.23
N ILE A 33 -5.99 -13.68 0.15
CA ILE A 33 -4.69 -13.34 -0.42
C ILE A 33 -4.69 -13.70 -1.90
N HIS A 34 -4.60 -12.67 -2.75
CA HIS A 34 -4.55 -12.83 -4.19
C HIS A 34 -3.21 -13.44 -4.60
N ARG A 35 -3.29 -14.51 -5.40
CA ARG A 35 -2.15 -15.13 -6.05
C ARG A 35 -2.47 -15.22 -7.53
N THR A 36 -1.54 -14.75 -8.35
CA THR A 36 -1.71 -14.84 -9.80
C THR A 36 -1.27 -16.21 -10.28
N ASN A 37 -2.19 -16.90 -10.96
CA ASN A 37 -1.96 -18.23 -11.51
C ASN A 37 -1.97 -18.22 -13.05
N HIS A 38 -1.94 -17.04 -13.68
CA HIS A 38 -1.97 -16.89 -15.13
C HIS A 38 -0.71 -16.19 -15.66
N ASP A 39 -0.27 -16.59 -16.85
CA ASP A 39 0.90 -16.01 -17.51
C ASP A 39 0.60 -14.71 -18.28
N GLN A 40 -0.66 -14.27 -18.30
CA GLN A 40 -1.01 -12.98 -18.90
C GLN A 40 -0.33 -11.86 -18.13
N ARG A 41 0.52 -11.13 -18.83
CA ARG A 41 1.24 -9.97 -18.32
C ARG A 41 1.08 -8.79 -19.26
N LEU A 42 0.94 -7.62 -18.68
CA LEU A 42 0.89 -6.34 -19.38
C LEU A 42 2.26 -5.66 -19.27
N SER A 43 2.68 -4.98 -20.33
CA SER A 43 3.86 -4.13 -20.31
C SER A 43 3.43 -2.68 -20.07
N ILE A 44 3.79 -2.13 -18.92
CA ILE A 44 3.52 -0.73 -18.55
C ILE A 44 4.82 -0.10 -18.06
N PHE A 45 5.20 1.05 -18.62
CA PHE A 45 6.44 1.78 -18.28
C PHE A 45 7.72 0.91 -18.28
N GLY A 46 7.81 -0.06 -19.19
CA GLY A 46 8.94 -1.00 -19.28
C GLY A 46 8.95 -2.06 -18.16
N LYS A 47 7.86 -2.21 -17.41
CA LYS A 47 7.66 -3.23 -16.38
C LYS A 47 6.55 -4.19 -16.80
N SER A 48 6.73 -5.45 -16.43
CA SER A 48 5.72 -6.50 -16.63
C SER A 48 4.87 -6.62 -15.37
N ILE A 49 3.55 -6.48 -15.51
CA ILE A 49 2.59 -6.56 -14.39
C ILE A 49 1.45 -7.52 -14.72
N GLU A 50 0.86 -8.12 -13.70
CA GLU A 50 -0.19 -9.14 -13.86
C GLU A 50 -1.56 -8.51 -14.18
N ASN A 51 -1.81 -7.29 -13.73
CA ASN A 51 -3.01 -6.51 -14.03
C ASN A 51 -2.71 -5.01 -13.88
N PRO A 52 -3.50 -4.11 -14.51
CA PRO A 52 -3.24 -2.67 -14.46
C PRO A 52 -3.96 -1.96 -13.30
N VAL A 53 -4.49 -2.71 -12.33
CA VAL A 53 -5.38 -2.17 -11.30
C VAL A 53 -4.63 -1.92 -10.00
N GLY A 54 -5.02 -0.85 -9.33
CA GLY A 54 -4.72 -0.59 -7.92
C GLY A 54 -5.12 0.83 -7.53
N PRO A 55 -4.81 1.23 -6.28
CA PRO A 55 -5.30 2.49 -5.73
C PRO A 55 -4.55 3.69 -6.32
N ALA A 56 -5.32 4.75 -6.62
CA ALA A 56 -4.80 6.07 -6.96
C ALA A 56 -4.21 6.78 -5.72
N ALA A 57 -3.39 7.80 -5.96
CA ALA A 57 -2.77 8.59 -4.90
C ALA A 57 -3.82 9.20 -3.95
N GLY A 58 -3.79 8.84 -2.66
CA GLY A 58 -4.82 9.27 -1.72
C GLY A 58 -4.72 8.61 -0.34
N PRO A 59 -5.80 8.64 0.46
CA PRO A 59 -5.81 8.06 1.81
C PRO A 59 -5.45 6.57 1.84
N ASN A 60 -5.80 5.82 0.79
CA ASN A 60 -5.49 4.39 0.68
C ASN A 60 -4.02 4.09 0.38
N THR A 61 -3.21 5.10 0.03
CA THR A 61 -1.77 4.94 -0.25
C THR A 61 -0.90 5.80 0.67
N GLN A 62 -1.49 6.28 1.78
CA GLN A 62 -0.81 7.09 2.79
C GLN A 62 -0.07 6.24 3.84
N LEU A 63 -0.67 5.12 4.26
CA LEU A 63 -0.09 4.23 5.25
C LEU A 63 0.52 2.99 4.60
N ALA A 64 1.68 2.56 5.10
CA ALA A 64 2.35 1.34 4.62
C ALA A 64 1.43 0.11 4.72
N GLN A 65 0.64 0.02 5.78
CA GLN A 65 -0.33 -1.06 6.00
C GLN A 65 -1.35 -1.16 4.85
N ASN A 66 -1.86 -0.01 4.37
CA ASN A 66 -2.85 0.02 3.29
C ASN A 66 -2.23 -0.35 1.94
N ILE A 67 -0.97 0.02 1.71
CA ILE A 67 -0.22 -0.36 0.51
C ILE A 67 -0.02 -1.89 0.48
N VAL A 68 0.42 -2.47 1.60
CA VAL A 68 0.58 -3.92 1.75
C VAL A 68 -0.76 -4.62 1.56
N ALA A 69 -1.82 -4.17 2.24
CA ALA A 69 -3.16 -4.74 2.11
C ALA A 69 -3.66 -4.71 0.65
N SER A 70 -3.44 -3.59 -0.06
CA SER A 70 -3.80 -3.45 -1.48
C SER A 70 -3.06 -4.46 -2.36
N TYR A 71 -1.75 -4.63 -2.15
CA TYR A 71 -0.95 -5.59 -2.90
C TYR A 71 -1.41 -7.04 -2.63
N VAL A 72 -1.66 -7.37 -1.36
CA VAL A 72 -2.19 -8.67 -0.92
C VAL A 72 -3.56 -8.94 -1.51
N ALA A 73 -4.40 -7.92 -1.69
CA ALA A 73 -5.70 -8.01 -2.35
C ALA A 73 -5.63 -8.12 -3.88
N GLY A 74 -4.45 -7.94 -4.50
CA GLY A 74 -4.21 -8.13 -5.93
C GLY A 74 -3.81 -6.89 -6.72
N ALA A 75 -3.64 -5.74 -6.07
CA ALA A 75 -3.17 -4.53 -6.75
C ALA A 75 -1.74 -4.71 -7.29
N ARG A 76 -1.49 -4.17 -8.49
CA ARG A 76 -0.17 -4.16 -9.15
C ARG A 76 0.26 -2.80 -9.70
N CYS A 77 -0.67 -1.85 -9.79
CA CYS A 77 -0.37 -0.45 -10.07
C CYS A 77 -0.77 0.38 -8.83
N ILE A 78 0.19 0.91 -8.08
CA ILE A 78 -0.07 1.66 -6.84
C ILE A 78 0.51 3.05 -7.00
N GLU A 79 -0.35 4.06 -6.99
CA GLU A 79 0.09 5.46 -6.97
C GLU A 79 0.23 5.93 -5.52
N LEU A 80 1.45 6.23 -5.10
CA LEU A 80 1.72 6.61 -3.72
C LEU A 80 1.11 7.97 -3.38
N LYS A 81 0.70 8.13 -2.13
CA LYS A 81 0.22 9.41 -1.62
C LYS A 81 1.30 10.48 -1.85
N THR A 82 0.86 11.63 -2.33
CA THR A 82 1.73 12.79 -2.53
C THR A 82 2.39 13.19 -1.22
N VAL A 83 3.70 13.38 -1.27
CA VAL A 83 4.49 13.96 -0.18
C VAL A 83 4.84 15.41 -0.54
N GLN A 84 4.81 16.28 0.45
CA GLN A 84 5.13 17.70 0.28
C GLN A 84 6.22 18.08 1.27
N ILE A 85 7.11 18.97 0.85
CA ILE A 85 8.17 19.54 1.70
C ILE A 85 7.62 20.74 2.48
N MET A 86 6.80 21.57 1.82
CA MET A 86 6.18 22.76 2.39
C MET A 86 4.88 22.41 3.11
N TYR A 87 4.61 23.10 4.21
CA TYR A 87 3.35 23.00 4.95
C TYR A 87 2.23 23.81 4.26
N GLY A 88 0.96 23.53 4.60
CA GLY A 88 -0.20 24.15 3.93
C GLY A 88 -0.19 25.68 3.95
N GLU A 89 0.21 26.28 5.07
CA GLU A 89 0.33 27.73 5.22
C GLU A 89 1.36 28.34 4.25
N GLU A 90 2.50 27.67 4.03
CA GLU A 90 3.53 28.09 3.07
C GLU A 90 3.04 28.01 1.62
N LEU A 91 2.04 27.16 1.35
CA LEU A 91 1.39 27.01 0.06
C LEU A 91 0.22 27.99 -0.15
N GLY A 92 -0.08 28.86 0.83
CA GLY A 92 -1.23 29.76 0.79
C GLY A 92 -2.57 29.03 0.92
N ILE A 93 -2.56 27.81 1.44
CA ILE A 93 -3.75 27.01 1.70
C ILE A 93 -4.15 27.25 3.16
N PRO A 94 -5.33 27.83 3.43
CA PRO A 94 -5.79 28.11 4.79
C PRO A 94 -6.09 26.85 5.60
#